data_AF-A0A6N2NDZ9-F1
#
_entry.id   AF-A0A6N2NDZ9-F1
#
_cell.length_a   1.000
_cell.length_b   1.000
_cell.length_c   1.000
_cell.angle_alpha   90.00
_cell.angle_beta   90.00
_cell.angle_gamma   90.00
#
_symmetry.space_group_name_H-M   'P 1'
#
loop_
_entity.id
_entity.type
_entity.pdbx_description
1 polymer ?
#
loop_
_entity_poly.entity_id
_entity_poly.type
_entity_poly.pdbx_seq_one_letter_code
_entity_poly.pdbx_strand_id
1 'polypeptide(L)'
;MGYMCSFKGVDELEENDMEQILNLLTVSELREIASMSKNGTRVTRKQDLIASVFSSYEDGVCPFLPSAILDRTEICIKITSKADSLIWRTERLFFLNGEQDLSAFLLVDLGIIKYPAYHCIISEQIFSARSDLIAYEEATEVAQMMDESLDENKSESVLRCIKIADSRMSHTEATHTSATESVTAFFSCFSASWVYSKVVFLGVSFLERERRMQLSC
;
A
#
# COMPACT_ATOMS: atom_id res chain seq x y z
N MET A 1 16.31 -17.20 -7.88
CA MET A 1 15.27 -16.25 -7.43
C MET A 1 15.87 -14.86 -7.46
N GLY A 2 15.57 -14.09 -8.51
CA GLY A 2 16.05 -12.72 -8.68
C GLY A 2 15.11 -11.70 -8.05
N TYR A 3 15.56 -10.44 -7.97
CA TYR A 3 14.76 -9.30 -7.49
C TYR A 3 14.05 -8.54 -8.62
N MET A 4 14.18 -9.03 -9.85
CA MET A 4 13.59 -8.46 -11.06
C MET A 4 12.80 -9.53 -11.81
N CYS A 5 11.64 -9.16 -12.31
CA CYS A 5 10.87 -9.92 -13.29
C CYS A 5 11.04 -9.27 -14.67
N SER A 6 11.23 -10.12 -15.68
CA SER A 6 11.17 -9.75 -17.10
C SER A 6 10.18 -10.70 -17.74
N PHE A 7 9.19 -10.15 -18.43
CA PHE A 7 8.26 -10.93 -19.22
C PHE A 7 8.86 -11.11 -20.61
N LYS A 8 8.95 -12.35 -21.10
CA LYS A 8 9.48 -12.64 -22.45
C LYS A 8 8.39 -13.02 -23.46
N GLY A 9 7.16 -13.29 -23.02
CA GLY A 9 6.05 -13.63 -23.90
C GLY A 9 4.68 -13.62 -23.22
N VAL A 10 3.62 -13.73 -24.03
CA VAL A 10 2.22 -13.71 -23.59
C VAL A 10 1.89 -14.85 -22.61
N ASP A 11 2.53 -16.01 -22.78
CA ASP A 11 2.27 -17.21 -21.97
C ASP A 11 2.77 -17.10 -20.51
N GLU A 12 3.49 -16.02 -20.16
CA GLU A 12 4.04 -15.77 -18.82
C GLU A 12 3.25 -14.73 -18.01
N LEU A 13 2.15 -14.19 -18.55
CA LEU A 13 1.40 -13.08 -17.94
C LEU A 13 0.21 -13.57 -17.13
N GLU A 14 0.14 -13.16 -15.85
CA GLU A 14 -1.08 -13.28 -15.06
C GLU A 14 -2.07 -12.13 -15.42
N GLU A 15 -3.37 -12.29 -15.16
CA GLU A 15 -4.39 -11.27 -15.50
C GLU A 15 -4.07 -9.89 -14.88
N ASN A 16 -3.56 -9.87 -13.65
CA ASN A 16 -3.14 -8.65 -12.96
C ASN A 16 -1.92 -7.97 -13.64
N ASP A 17 -1.07 -8.74 -14.33
CA ASP A 17 0.05 -8.15 -15.07
C ASP A 17 -0.43 -7.38 -16.30
N MET A 18 -1.51 -7.82 -16.96
CA MET A 18 -2.05 -7.13 -18.13
C MET A 18 -2.64 -5.76 -17.80
N GLU A 19 -3.38 -5.62 -16.71
CA GLU A 19 -3.89 -4.32 -16.26
C GLU A 19 -2.74 -3.35 -15.93
N GLN A 20 -1.68 -3.85 -15.29
CA GLN A 20 -0.49 -3.06 -14.98
C GLN A 20 0.27 -2.62 -16.24
N ILE A 21 0.41 -3.51 -17.23
CA ILE A 21 1.04 -3.19 -18.52
C ILE A 21 0.23 -2.12 -19.26
N LEU A 22 -1.09 -2.23 -19.31
CA LEU A 22 -1.95 -1.21 -19.93
C LEU A 22 -1.82 0.16 -19.26
N ASN A 23 -1.56 0.20 -17.94
CA ASN A 23 -1.29 1.45 -17.23
C ASN A 23 0.04 2.11 -17.62
N LEU A 24 1.01 1.38 -18.19
CA LEU A 24 2.27 1.94 -18.71
C LEU A 24 2.07 2.67 -20.05
N LEU A 25 1.11 2.23 -20.84
CA LEU A 25 0.86 2.78 -22.17
C LEU A 25 0.32 4.22 -22.12
N THR A 26 0.68 5.00 -23.13
CA THR A 26 0.15 6.33 -23.38
C THR A 26 -1.29 6.27 -23.89
N VAL A 27 -2.01 7.39 -23.78
CA VAL A 27 -3.39 7.49 -24.31
C VAL A 27 -3.44 7.25 -25.82
N SER A 28 -2.41 7.66 -26.56
CA SER A 28 -2.31 7.41 -28.00
C SER A 28 -2.17 5.93 -28.32
N GLU A 29 -1.27 5.22 -27.63
CA GLU A 29 -1.06 3.78 -27.84
C GLU A 29 -2.31 2.98 -27.47
N LEU A 30 -2.96 3.32 -26.36
CA LEU A 30 -4.22 2.71 -25.95
C LEU A 30 -5.33 2.91 -26.98
N ARG A 31 -5.40 4.07 -27.65
CA ARG A 31 -6.38 4.31 -28.72
C ARG A 31 -6.08 3.52 -29.98
N GLU A 32 -4.82 3.41 -30.36
CA GLU A 32 -4.42 2.58 -31.49
C GLU A 32 -4.81 1.13 -31.24
N ILE A 33 -4.47 0.59 -30.07
CA ILE A 33 -4.81 -0.77 -29.65
C ILE A 33 -6.33 -0.96 -29.59
N ALA A 34 -7.06 -0.02 -28.97
CA ALA A 34 -8.52 -0.06 -28.91
C ALA A 34 -9.16 -0.02 -30.31
N SER A 35 -8.58 0.71 -31.26
CA SER A 35 -9.09 0.78 -32.64
C SER A 35 -8.95 -0.55 -33.40
N MET A 36 -8.05 -1.43 -32.95
CA MET A 36 -7.90 -2.79 -33.49
C MET A 36 -8.94 -3.75 -32.92
N SER A 37 -9.58 -3.42 -31.80
CA SER A 37 -10.75 -4.13 -31.29
C SER A 37 -12.01 -3.54 -31.96
N LYS A 38 -13.04 -4.37 -32.19
CA LYS A 38 -14.25 -3.97 -32.95
C LYS A 38 -15.12 -2.91 -32.24
N ASN A 39 -14.71 -2.46 -31.06
CA ASN A 39 -15.37 -1.41 -30.30
C ASN A 39 -14.65 -0.08 -30.54
N GLY A 40 -15.06 0.63 -31.60
CA GLY A 40 -14.62 2.00 -31.86
C GLY A 40 -15.15 2.95 -30.80
N THR A 41 -14.53 2.97 -29.62
CA THR A 41 -14.99 3.78 -28.49
C THR A 41 -14.46 5.21 -28.64
N ARG A 42 -15.35 6.22 -28.66
CA ARG A 42 -15.00 7.67 -28.65
C ARG A 42 -14.45 8.16 -27.31
N VAL A 43 -13.91 7.25 -26.52
CA VAL A 43 -13.51 7.49 -25.13
C VAL A 43 -12.20 8.26 -25.10
N THR A 44 -12.14 9.29 -24.26
CA THR A 44 -10.96 10.15 -24.15
C THR A 44 -10.13 9.91 -22.90
N ARG A 45 -10.74 9.37 -21.83
CA ARG A 45 -10.07 9.15 -20.55
C ARG A 45 -9.25 7.86 -20.59
N LYS A 46 -8.05 7.91 -20.01
CA LYS A 46 -7.11 6.78 -19.98
C LYS A 46 -7.72 5.54 -19.32
N GLN A 47 -8.33 5.70 -18.15
CA GLN A 47 -8.89 4.56 -17.39
C GLN A 47 -10.06 3.88 -18.13
N ASP A 48 -10.92 4.66 -18.78
CA ASP A 48 -12.00 4.11 -19.59
C ASP A 48 -11.46 3.36 -20.84
N LEU A 49 -10.35 3.81 -21.43
CA LEU A 49 -9.66 3.10 -22.52
C LEU A 49 -9.04 1.80 -22.01
N ILE A 50 -8.37 1.82 -20.85
CA ILE A 50 -7.80 0.62 -20.21
C ILE A 50 -8.91 -0.39 -19.96
N ALA A 51 -10.00 0.00 -19.32
CA ALA A 51 -11.13 -0.89 -19.04
C ALA A 51 -11.72 -1.51 -20.32
N SER A 52 -11.85 -0.72 -21.40
CA SER A 52 -12.35 -1.20 -22.69
C SER A 52 -11.41 -2.19 -23.38
N VAL A 53 -10.10 -1.96 -23.29
CA VAL A 53 -9.09 -2.86 -23.87
C VAL A 53 -8.99 -4.13 -23.02
N PHE A 54 -9.01 -3.99 -21.70
CA PHE A 54 -8.92 -5.09 -20.75
C PHE A 54 -10.14 -6.03 -20.87
N SER A 55 -11.36 -5.50 -20.97
CA SER A 55 -12.55 -6.34 -21.17
C SER A 55 -12.50 -7.11 -22.51
N SER A 56 -11.97 -6.48 -23.57
CA SER A 56 -11.79 -7.13 -24.87
C SER A 56 -10.74 -8.26 -24.83
N TYR A 57 -9.78 -8.15 -23.92
CA TYR A 57 -8.79 -9.18 -23.63
C TYR A 57 -9.41 -10.35 -22.85
N GLU A 58 -10.13 -10.07 -21.75
CA GLU A 58 -10.80 -11.10 -20.92
C GLU A 58 -11.82 -11.91 -21.72
N ASP A 59 -12.63 -11.24 -22.55
CA ASP A 59 -13.63 -11.90 -23.37
C ASP A 59 -13.02 -12.75 -24.51
N GLY A 60 -11.70 -12.69 -24.72
CA GLY A 60 -11.00 -13.41 -25.79
C GLY A 60 -11.39 -12.97 -27.20
N VAL A 61 -12.04 -11.81 -27.34
CA VAL A 61 -12.66 -11.33 -28.58
C VAL A 61 -11.60 -10.97 -29.64
N CYS A 62 -10.38 -10.64 -29.20
CA CYS A 62 -9.28 -10.26 -30.08
C CYS A 62 -7.98 -11.04 -29.73
N PRO A 63 -7.67 -12.14 -30.44
CA PRO A 63 -6.51 -12.98 -30.14
C PRO A 63 -5.15 -12.29 -30.41
N PHE A 64 -5.14 -11.21 -31.18
CA PHE A 64 -3.92 -10.42 -31.48
C PHE A 64 -3.67 -9.31 -30.45
N LEU A 65 -4.60 -9.12 -29.51
CA LEU A 65 -4.52 -8.04 -28.54
C LEU A 65 -3.33 -8.17 -27.58
N PRO A 66 -3.01 -9.36 -27.02
CA PRO A 66 -1.86 -9.50 -26.13
C PRO A 66 -0.54 -9.18 -26.84
N SER A 67 -0.36 -9.65 -28.07
CA SER A 67 0.84 -9.36 -28.86
C SER A 67 0.94 -7.87 -29.19
N ALA A 68 -0.17 -7.22 -29.58
CA ALA A 68 -0.18 -5.80 -29.89
C ALA A 68 0.17 -4.93 -28.67
N ILE A 69 -0.27 -5.33 -27.48
CA ILE A 69 0.07 -4.67 -26.21
C ILE A 69 1.57 -4.85 -25.92
N LEU A 70 2.09 -6.08 -26.00
CA LEU A 70 3.50 -6.34 -25.72
C LEU A 70 4.45 -5.67 -26.73
N ASP A 71 4.10 -5.66 -28.02
CA ASP A 71 4.87 -4.98 -29.07
C ASP A 71 5.00 -3.47 -28.82
N ARG A 72 4.00 -2.86 -28.17
CA ARG A 72 4.02 -1.45 -27.76
C ARG A 72 4.75 -1.18 -26.45
N THR A 73 4.78 -2.18 -25.57
CA THR A 73 5.38 -2.03 -24.23
C THR A 73 6.88 -2.35 -24.23
N GLU A 74 7.39 -3.01 -25.28
CA GLU A 74 8.79 -3.41 -25.47
C GLU A 74 9.38 -4.13 -24.23
N ILE A 75 10.45 -3.58 -23.64
CA ILE A 75 11.12 -4.14 -22.47
C ILE A 75 10.60 -3.45 -21.22
N CYS A 76 9.84 -4.18 -20.41
CA CYS A 76 9.43 -3.76 -19.09
C CYS A 76 10.13 -4.56 -17.99
N ILE A 77 10.48 -3.84 -16.92
CA ILE A 77 11.09 -4.41 -15.73
C ILE A 77 10.13 -4.16 -14.58
N LYS A 78 9.78 -5.23 -13.86
CA LYS A 78 8.98 -5.16 -12.64
C LYS A 78 9.83 -5.61 -11.46
N ILE A 79 9.80 -4.82 -10.39
CA ILE A 79 10.38 -5.21 -9.11
C ILE A 79 9.50 -6.32 -8.53
N THR A 80 10.11 -7.39 -8.01
CA THR A 80 9.32 -8.48 -7.43
C THR A 80 8.63 -7.99 -6.15
N SER A 81 7.43 -8.50 -5.86
CA SER A 81 6.72 -8.19 -4.60
C SER A 81 7.58 -8.49 -3.36
N LYS A 82 8.41 -9.53 -3.44
CA LYS A 82 9.38 -9.86 -2.39
C LYS A 82 10.45 -8.78 -2.19
N ALA A 83 11.00 -8.23 -3.28
CA ALA A 83 11.96 -7.13 -3.20
C ALA A 83 11.30 -5.88 -2.63
N ASP A 84 10.12 -5.57 -3.12
CA ASP A 84 9.31 -4.42 -2.69
C ASP A 84 9.02 -4.49 -1.18
N SER A 85 8.52 -5.62 -0.67
CA SER A 85 8.29 -5.82 0.76
C SER A 85 9.56 -5.73 1.63
N LEU A 86 10.74 -6.03 1.07
CA LEU A 86 12.02 -5.89 1.79
C LEU A 86 12.46 -4.43 1.86
N ILE A 87 12.28 -3.67 0.77
CA ILE A 87 12.60 -2.25 0.71
C ILE A 87 11.66 -1.49 1.67
N TRP A 88 10.35 -1.73 1.60
CA TRP A 88 9.38 -1.11 2.49
C TRP A 88 9.66 -1.37 3.98
N ARG A 89 10.06 -2.60 4.33
CA ARG A 89 10.48 -2.93 5.70
C ARG A 89 11.74 -2.16 6.11
N THR A 90 12.69 -2.02 5.20
CA THR A 90 13.95 -1.30 5.47
C THR A 90 13.68 0.19 5.69
N GLU A 91 12.87 0.80 4.84
CA GLU A 91 12.42 2.18 4.97
C GLU A 91 11.67 2.42 6.27
N ARG A 92 10.74 1.51 6.62
CA ARG A 92 10.00 1.57 7.89
C ARG A 92 10.92 1.50 9.10
N LEU A 93 11.93 0.63 9.08
CA LEU A 93 12.92 0.54 10.16
C LEU A 93 13.83 1.76 10.23
N PHE A 94 14.09 2.43 9.10
CA PHE A 94 14.93 3.61 9.05
C PHE A 94 14.21 4.84 9.64
N PHE A 95 12.98 5.10 9.22
CA PHE A 95 12.24 6.29 9.65
C PHE A 95 11.38 6.06 10.90
N LEU A 96 10.82 4.85 11.05
CA LEU A 96 9.79 4.50 12.05
C LEU A 96 8.61 5.50 12.11
N ASN A 97 8.44 6.29 11.06
CA ASN A 97 7.35 7.23 10.87
C ASN A 97 6.82 7.07 9.44
N GLY A 98 5.55 7.41 9.23
CA GLY A 98 4.90 7.35 7.91
C GLY A 98 5.02 8.65 7.11
N GLU A 99 5.72 9.66 7.63
CA GLU A 99 5.77 11.00 7.03
C GLU A 99 6.97 11.17 6.09
N GLN A 100 8.02 10.36 6.28
CA GLN A 100 9.26 10.44 5.51
C GLN A 100 9.36 9.26 4.55
N ASP A 101 9.91 9.56 3.38
CA ASP A 101 10.21 8.57 2.34
C ASP A 101 11.71 8.59 1.97
N LEU A 102 12.11 7.69 1.07
CA LEU A 102 13.47 7.63 0.55
C LEU A 102 13.95 8.93 -0.14
N SER A 103 13.07 9.88 -0.47
CA SER A 103 13.49 11.17 -1.03
C SER A 103 14.25 12.02 -0.01
N ALA A 104 14.08 11.77 1.30
CA ALA A 104 14.81 12.45 2.36
C ALA A 104 16.34 12.34 2.20
N PHE A 105 16.84 11.21 1.67
CA PHE A 105 18.27 11.04 1.38
C PHE A 105 18.76 12.03 0.32
N LEU A 106 18.00 12.22 -0.76
CA LEU A 106 18.34 13.19 -1.81
C LEU A 106 18.34 14.61 -1.27
N LEU A 107 17.38 14.95 -0.40
CA LEU A 107 17.30 16.27 0.22
C LEU A 107 18.50 16.55 1.14
N VAL A 108 19.04 15.53 1.80
CA VAL A 108 20.28 15.63 2.58
C VAL A 108 21.49 15.83 1.68
N ASP A 109 21.61 15.03 0.61
CA ASP A 109 22.72 15.12 -0.34
C ASP A 109 22.77 16.47 -1.05
N LEU A 110 21.60 17.04 -1.37
CA LEU A 110 21.46 18.39 -1.91
C LEU A 110 21.71 19.49 -0.86
N GLY A 111 21.90 19.13 0.41
CA GLY A 111 22.11 20.06 1.51
C GLY A 111 20.88 20.87 1.92
N ILE A 112 19.69 20.47 1.44
CA ILE A 112 18.40 21.08 1.76
C ILE A 112 17.99 20.71 3.19
N ILE A 113 18.12 19.43 3.54
CA ILE A 113 17.91 18.92 4.90
C ILE A 113 19.27 18.76 5.58
N LYS A 114 19.38 19.26 6.81
CA LYS A 114 20.55 19.05 7.66
C LYS A 114 20.11 18.46 8.98
N TYR A 115 20.56 17.24 9.27
CA TYR A 115 20.32 16.63 10.57
C TYR A 115 21.28 17.21 11.62
N PRO A 116 20.83 17.43 12.87
CA PRO A 116 21.72 17.78 13.97
C PRO A 116 22.79 16.71 14.18
N ALA A 117 23.95 17.12 14.68
CA ALA A 117 24.95 16.15 15.14
C ALA A 117 24.50 15.55 16.48
N TYR A 118 24.25 14.25 16.50
CA TYR A 118 23.89 13.48 17.69
C TYR A 118 24.82 12.27 17.87
N HIS A 119 24.90 11.76 19.09
CA HIS A 119 25.58 10.51 19.40
C HIS A 119 24.52 9.43 19.60
N CYS A 120 24.52 8.41 18.74
CA CYS A 120 23.60 7.29 18.87
C CYS A 120 24.03 6.38 20.02
N ILE A 121 23.13 6.19 20.99
CA ILE A 121 23.28 5.20 22.06
C ILE A 121 22.11 4.23 21.92
N ILE A 122 22.42 2.97 21.59
CA ILE A 122 21.42 1.91 21.47
C ILE A 122 21.38 1.16 22.80
N SER A 123 20.34 1.39 23.59
CA SER A 123 20.14 0.76 24.90
C SER A 123 19.06 -0.31 24.90
N GLU A 124 18.05 -0.17 24.04
CA GLU A 124 16.87 -1.02 23.98
C GLU A 124 16.52 -1.37 22.54
N GLN A 125 15.92 -2.54 22.33
CA GLN A 125 15.38 -2.95 21.04
C GLN A 125 13.90 -2.62 20.98
N ILE A 126 13.48 -1.94 19.91
CA ILE A 126 12.07 -1.58 19.69
C ILE A 126 11.24 -2.84 19.40
N PHE A 127 11.77 -3.73 18.55
CA PHE A 127 11.17 -5.02 18.22
C PHE A 127 12.04 -6.13 18.79
N SER A 128 11.49 -6.98 19.66
CA SER A 128 12.24 -8.07 20.30
C SER A 128 12.41 -9.26 19.34
N ALA A 129 11.45 -9.45 18.43
CA ALA A 129 11.50 -10.48 17.41
C ALA A 129 10.96 -9.98 16.06
N ARG A 130 11.26 -10.74 15.00
CA ARG A 130 10.68 -10.51 13.67
C ARG A 130 9.16 -10.51 13.72
N SER A 131 8.54 -11.36 14.53
CA SER A 131 7.08 -11.41 14.71
C SER A 131 6.51 -10.06 15.13
N ASP A 132 7.21 -9.33 15.99
CA ASP A 132 6.73 -8.06 16.54
C ASP A 132 6.74 -6.98 15.46
N LEU A 133 7.79 -6.97 14.63
CA LEU A 133 7.89 -6.10 13.47
C LEU A 133 6.80 -6.41 12.44
N ILE A 134 6.57 -7.68 12.12
CA ILE A 134 5.51 -8.08 11.18
C ILE A 134 4.12 -7.71 11.71
N ALA A 135 3.87 -7.89 13.01
CA ALA A 135 2.61 -7.49 13.62
C ALA A 135 2.42 -5.97 13.60
N TYR A 136 3.50 -5.21 13.82
CA TYR A 136 3.48 -3.75 13.71
C TYR A 136 3.25 -3.27 12.26
N GLU A 137 3.84 -3.94 11.26
CA GLU A 137 3.59 -3.71 9.84
C GLU A 137 2.10 -3.90 9.51
N GLU A 138 1.52 -5.05 9.90
CA GLU A 138 0.08 -5.35 9.71
C GLU A 138 -0.81 -4.28 10.37
N ALA A 139 -0.51 -3.91 11.62
CA ALA A 139 -1.28 -2.90 12.32
C ALA A 139 -1.25 -1.53 11.63
N THR A 140 -0.08 -1.16 11.11
CA THR A 140 0.07 0.12 10.38
C THR A 140 -0.65 0.10 9.05
N GLU A 141 -0.64 -1.03 8.34
CA GLU A 141 -1.41 -1.20 7.10
C GLU A 141 -2.92 -1.05 7.35
N VAL A 142 -3.44 -1.63 8.44
CA VAL A 142 -4.84 -1.46 8.84
C VAL A 142 -5.16 0.00 9.19
N ALA A 143 -4.24 0.71 9.85
CA ALA A 143 -4.43 2.13 10.14
C ALA A 143 -4.49 2.97 8.85
N GLN A 144 -3.58 2.73 7.93
CA GLN A 144 -3.56 3.42 6.63
C GLN A 144 -4.84 3.12 5.82
N MET A 145 -5.25 1.85 5.73
CA MET A 145 -6.50 1.48 5.08
C MET A 145 -7.71 2.20 5.69
N MET A 146 -7.71 2.41 7.01
CA MET A 146 -8.77 3.14 7.69
C MET A 146 -8.77 4.63 7.30
N ASP A 147 -7.61 5.28 7.30
CA ASP A 147 -7.48 6.70 6.90
C ASP A 147 -7.93 6.92 5.46
N GLU A 148 -7.47 6.09 4.51
CA GLU A 148 -7.88 6.14 3.10
C GLU A 148 -9.40 5.91 2.95
N SER A 149 -9.94 4.94 3.69
CA SER A 149 -11.38 4.65 3.64
C SER A 149 -12.24 5.78 4.21
N LEU A 150 -11.73 6.53 5.20
CA LEU A 150 -12.41 7.70 5.74
C LEU A 150 -12.44 8.84 4.73
N ASP A 151 -11.32 9.10 4.06
CA ASP A 151 -11.21 10.14 3.02
C ASP A 151 -12.14 9.83 1.83
N GLU A 152 -12.25 8.55 1.46
CA GLU A 152 -13.10 8.08 0.36
C GLU A 152 -14.56 7.82 0.76
N ASN A 153 -14.93 8.02 2.04
CA ASN A 153 -16.26 7.70 2.62
C ASN A 153 -16.70 6.24 2.40
N LYS A 154 -15.77 5.29 2.43
CA LYS A 154 -16.01 3.85 2.31
C LYS A 154 -16.32 3.21 3.67
N SER A 155 -17.52 3.46 4.19
CA SER A 155 -17.93 3.03 5.54
C SER A 155 -17.77 1.52 5.82
N GLU A 156 -18.00 0.66 4.82
CA GLU A 156 -17.81 -0.79 5.00
C GLU A 156 -16.35 -1.16 5.30
N SER A 157 -15.40 -0.54 4.59
CA SER A 157 -13.96 -0.73 4.79
C SER A 157 -13.50 -0.21 6.16
N VAL A 158 -14.05 0.93 6.59
CA VAL A 158 -13.81 1.47 7.95
C VAL A 158 -14.26 0.46 9.02
N LEU A 159 -15.48 -0.09 8.89
CA LEU A 159 -16.00 -1.11 9.83
C LEU A 159 -15.15 -2.39 9.83
N ARG A 160 -14.58 -2.77 8.68
CA ARG A 160 -13.66 -3.91 8.57
C ARG A 160 -12.37 -3.66 9.34
N CYS A 161 -11.77 -2.47 9.20
CA CYS A 161 -10.56 -2.09 9.94
C CYS A 161 -10.79 -2.12 11.45
N ILE A 162 -11.92 -1.59 11.92
CA ILE A 162 -12.31 -1.62 13.34
C ILE A 162 -12.38 -3.07 13.85
N LYS A 163 -13.05 -3.97 13.11
CA LYS A 163 -13.17 -5.38 13.50
C LYS A 163 -11.81 -6.08 13.58
N ILE A 164 -10.93 -5.83 12.61
CA ILE A 164 -9.58 -6.40 12.61
C ILE A 164 -8.84 -5.91 13.87
N ALA A 165 -8.81 -4.60 14.10
CA ALA A 165 -8.10 -4.02 15.25
C ALA A 165 -8.63 -4.54 16.59
N ASP A 166 -9.95 -4.58 16.78
CA ASP A 166 -10.59 -5.06 18.01
C ASP A 166 -10.28 -6.55 18.28
N SER A 167 -10.29 -7.38 17.23
CA SER A 167 -9.93 -8.79 17.35
C SER A 167 -8.47 -8.97 17.77
N ARG A 168 -7.54 -8.20 17.21
CA ARG A 168 -6.10 -8.29 17.50
C ARG A 168 -5.76 -7.77 18.89
N MET A 169 -6.45 -6.73 19.36
CA MET A 169 -6.31 -6.22 20.73
C MET A 169 -6.81 -7.21 21.79
N SER A 170 -7.93 -7.89 21.52
CA SER A 170 -8.51 -8.88 22.43
C SER A 170 -7.60 -10.08 22.71
N HIS A 171 -6.63 -10.36 21.83
CA HIS A 171 -5.66 -11.46 21.97
C HIS A 171 -4.33 -11.05 22.62
N THR A 172 -4.13 -9.77 22.94
CA THR A 172 -2.90 -9.31 23.59
C THR A 172 -3.07 -9.40 25.11
N GLU A 173 -2.72 -10.53 25.72
CA GLU A 173 -2.68 -10.63 27.18
C GLU A 173 -1.66 -9.65 27.76
N ALA A 174 -2.10 -8.89 28.77
CA ALA A 174 -1.30 -7.90 29.48
C ALA A 174 -0.11 -8.58 30.19
N THR A 175 1.03 -8.64 29.50
CA THR A 175 2.28 -9.07 30.13
C THR A 175 2.77 -7.90 30.99
N HIS A 176 2.34 -7.88 32.24
CA HIS A 176 2.81 -6.94 33.25
C HIS A 176 4.33 -7.02 33.37
N THR A 177 5.01 -6.03 32.80
CA THR A 177 6.44 -5.80 33.03
C THR A 177 6.59 -4.44 33.70
N SER A 178 6.68 -4.49 35.02
CA SER A 178 7.06 -3.38 35.88
C SER A 178 8.55 -3.09 35.70
N ALA A 179 8.90 -2.21 34.76
CA ALA A 179 10.20 -1.56 34.72
C ALA A 179 10.17 -0.26 33.88
N THR A 180 10.49 0.87 34.53
CA THR A 180 10.85 2.16 33.91
C THR A 180 9.82 2.81 32.97
N GLU A 181 8.82 3.47 33.57
CA GLU A 181 7.64 4.05 32.89
C GLU A 181 7.91 5.13 31.81
N SER A 182 9.08 5.80 31.78
CA SER A 182 9.27 6.94 30.85
C SER A 182 9.93 6.58 29.51
N VAL A 183 10.92 5.69 29.49
CA VAL A 183 11.62 5.26 28.25
C VAL A 183 10.78 4.23 27.49
N THR A 184 10.10 3.35 28.23
CA THR A 184 9.15 2.37 27.68
C THR A 184 7.95 3.04 26.99
N ALA A 185 7.52 4.21 27.48
CA ALA A 185 6.40 4.94 26.88
C ALA A 185 6.72 5.45 25.47
N PHE A 186 7.94 5.91 25.18
CA PHE A 186 8.30 6.37 23.84
C PHE A 186 8.34 5.21 22.84
N PHE A 187 8.96 4.08 23.20
CA PHE A 187 9.04 2.93 22.30
C PHE A 187 7.71 2.20 22.12
N SER A 188 6.81 2.27 23.10
CA SER A 188 5.48 1.67 23.01
C SER A 188 4.66 2.16 21.81
N CYS A 189 4.95 3.37 21.30
CA CYS A 189 4.26 3.90 20.13
C CYS A 189 4.57 3.15 18.83
N PHE A 190 5.64 2.36 18.82
CA PHE A 190 6.05 1.47 17.73
C PHE A 190 5.61 0.02 17.95
N SER A 191 4.56 -0.21 18.74
CA SER A 191 3.96 -1.53 18.96
C SER A 191 2.66 -1.70 18.17
N ALA A 192 2.36 -2.95 17.77
CA ALA A 192 1.10 -3.27 17.09
C ALA A 192 -0.13 -2.88 17.94
N SER A 193 -0.09 -3.16 19.24
CA SER A 193 -1.17 -2.84 20.17
C SER A 193 -1.45 -1.34 20.25
N TRP A 194 -0.41 -0.51 20.24
CA TRP A 194 -0.57 0.94 20.20
C TRP A 194 -1.25 1.41 18.92
N VAL A 195 -0.82 0.89 17.77
CA VAL A 195 -1.43 1.26 16.48
C VAL A 195 -2.89 0.82 16.41
N TYR A 196 -3.21 -0.44 16.78
CA TYR A 196 -4.60 -0.90 16.82
C TYR A 196 -5.46 -0.09 17.80
N SER A 197 -4.90 0.35 18.94
CA SER A 197 -5.65 1.21 19.87
C SER A 197 -6.07 2.54 19.21
N LYS A 198 -5.23 3.11 18.34
CA LYS A 198 -5.57 4.31 17.55
C LYS A 198 -6.66 4.02 16.52
N VAL A 199 -6.58 2.87 15.84
CA VAL A 199 -7.61 2.44 14.88
C VAL A 199 -8.97 2.30 15.57
N VAL A 200 -9.02 1.62 16.72
CA VAL A 200 -10.26 1.49 17.50
C VAL A 200 -10.76 2.85 17.98
N PHE A 201 -9.88 3.72 18.48
CA PHE A 201 -10.24 5.07 18.94
C PHE A 201 -10.85 5.92 17.81
N LEU A 202 -10.22 5.92 16.64
CA LEU A 202 -10.75 6.57 15.45
C LEU A 202 -12.10 5.94 15.04
N GLY A 203 -12.23 4.63 15.22
CA GLY A 203 -13.45 3.88 14.93
C GLY A 203 -14.62 4.29 15.80
N VAL A 204 -14.39 4.54 17.09
CA VAL A 204 -15.39 5.11 18.00
C VAL A 204 -15.87 6.47 17.49
N SER A 205 -14.93 7.35 17.12
CA SER A 205 -15.25 8.69 16.59
C SER A 205 -16.10 8.61 15.32
N PHE A 206 -15.78 7.69 14.42
CA PHE A 206 -16.56 7.42 13.22
C PHE A 206 -17.99 6.95 13.55
N LEU A 207 -18.14 5.97 14.44
CA LEU A 207 -19.45 5.43 14.84
C LEU A 207 -20.33 6.46 15.56
N GLU A 208 -19.72 7.34 16.38
CA GLU A 208 -20.43 8.44 17.01
C GLU A 208 -20.99 9.43 15.99
N ARG A 209 -20.21 9.75 14.95
CA ARG A 209 -20.66 10.62 13.85
C ARG A 209 -21.81 9.98 13.07
N GLU A 210 -21.70 8.71 12.71
CA GLU A 210 -22.75 7.96 12.01
C GLU A 210 -24.07 7.94 12.80
N ARG A 211 -24.02 7.66 14.11
CA ARG A 211 -25.21 7.68 14.97
C ARG A 211 -25.88 9.06 15.04
N ARG A 212 -25.09 10.14 15.09
CA ARG A 212 -25.64 11.50 15.09
C ARG A 212 -26.32 11.85 13.75
N MET A 213 -25.78 11.37 12.64
CA MET A 213 -26.39 11.54 11.32
C MET A 213 -27.73 10.79 11.23
N GLN A 214 -27.80 9.55 11.74
CA GLN A 214 -29.04 8.76 11.77
C GLN A 214 -30.15 9.36 12.64
N LEU A 215 -29.80 10.08 13.71
CA LEU A 215 -30.77 10.75 14.61
C LEU A 215 -31.21 12.15 14.12
N SER A 216 -30.56 12.69 13.08
CA SER A 216 -30.82 14.04 12.55
C SER A 216 -31.67 14.03 11.26
N CYS A 217 -31.99 12.84 10.73
CA CYS A 217 -32.94 12.61 9.64
C CYS A 217 -34.26 12.05 10.18
#